data_AF-A0A433RRC9-F1
#
_entry.id   AF-A0A433RRC9-F1
#
_cell.length_a   1.000
_cell.length_b   1.000
_cell.length_c   1.000
_cell.angle_alpha   90.00
_cell.angle_beta   90.00
_cell.angle_gamma   90.00
#
_symmetry.space_group_name_H-M   'P 1'
#
loop_
_entity.id
_entity.type
_entity.pdbx_description
1 polymer ?
#
loop_
_entity_poly.entity_id
_entity_poly.type
_entity_poly.pdbx_seq_one_letter_code
_entity_poly.pdbx_strand_id
1 'polypeptide(L)'
;MNIYLLITSSVFLLFIAGNAFYVTFKTYEDDDDFTFNGITWIEVLFSILLLITEKTTSDKFHTITFKILSFIFGLFFLGLAVLSWILFI
;
A
#
# COMPACT_ATOMS: atom_id res chain seq x y z
N MET A 1 -8.31 -6.11 23.89
CA MET A 1 -7.21 -5.13 23.68
C MET A 1 -7.57 -3.85 24.44
N ASN A 2 -6.62 -3.03 24.88
CA ASN A 2 -6.95 -1.67 25.33
C ASN A 2 -7.61 -0.92 24.15
N ILE A 3 -8.78 -0.31 24.36
CA ILE A 3 -9.54 0.39 23.31
C ILE A 3 -8.71 1.50 22.65
N TYR A 4 -7.86 2.19 23.42
CA TYR A 4 -6.94 3.19 22.88
C TYR A 4 -5.93 2.55 21.93
N LEU A 5 -5.42 1.36 22.28
CA LEU A 5 -4.48 0.63 21.45
C LEU A 5 -5.13 0.11 20.15
N LEU A 6 -6.37 -0.39 20.25
CA LEU A 6 -7.16 -0.78 19.08
C LEU A 6 -7.33 0.39 18.12
N ILE A 7 -7.80 1.54 18.61
CA ILE A 7 -7.99 2.76 17.81
C ILE A 7 -6.67 3.20 17.16
N THR A 8 -5.57 3.29 17.93
CA THR A 8 -4.27 3.69 17.36
C THR A 8 -3.78 2.73 16.29
N SER A 9 -3.95 1.42 16.48
CA SER A 9 -3.57 0.42 15.50
C SER A 9 -4.42 0.51 14.23
N SER A 10 -5.73 0.76 14.36
CA SER A 10 -6.61 0.95 13.21
C SER A 10 -6.28 2.21 12.43
N VAL A 11 -5.98 3.33 13.10
CA VAL A 11 -5.55 4.56 12.41
C VAL A 11 -4.27 4.29 11.61
N PHE A 12 -3.31 3.56 12.17
CA PHE A 12 -2.08 3.18 11.47
C PHE A 12 -2.34 2.26 10.27
N LEU A 13 -3.16 1.23 10.43
CA LEU A 13 -3.52 0.31 9.34
C LEU A 13 -4.28 1.02 8.21
N LEU A 14 -5.22 1.90 8.56
CA LEU A 14 -5.96 2.71 7.59
C LEU A 14 -5.07 3.72 6.88
N PHE A 15 -4.09 4.30 7.57
CA PHE A 15 -3.10 5.18 6.95
C PHE A 15 -2.29 4.43 5.88
N ILE A 16 -1.83 3.21 6.16
CA ILE A 16 -1.13 2.37 5.18
C ILE A 16 -2.05 2.02 4.01
N ALA A 17 -3.27 1.56 4.28
CA ALA A 17 -4.24 1.18 3.25
C ALA A 17 -4.59 2.36 2.34
N GLY A 18 -4.79 3.55 2.92
CA GLY A 18 -5.08 4.79 2.19
C GLY A 18 -3.94 5.17 1.23
N ASN A 19 -2.69 5.07 1.68
CA ASN A 19 -1.54 5.31 0.80
C ASN A 19 -1.46 4.28 -0.34
N ALA A 20 -1.77 3.01 -0.07
CA ALA A 20 -1.78 1.96 -1.09
C ALA A 20 -2.85 2.18 -2.16
N PHE A 21 -4.05 2.60 -1.75
CA PHE A 21 -5.09 2.98 -2.69
C PHE A 21 -4.74 4.26 -3.45
N TYR A 22 -4.16 5.25 -2.79
CA TYR A 22 -3.67 6.47 -3.45
C TYR A 22 -2.69 6.12 -4.58
N VAL A 23 -1.68 5.28 -4.30
CA VAL A 23 -0.72 4.78 -5.30
C VAL A 23 -1.43 4.02 -6.43
N THR A 24 -2.42 3.18 -6.11
CA THR A 24 -3.18 2.43 -7.12
C THR A 24 -3.89 3.36 -8.12
N PHE A 25 -4.53 4.42 -7.62
CA PHE A 25 -5.34 5.34 -8.43
C PHE A 25 -4.55 6.53 -8.98
N LYS A 26 -3.30 6.74 -8.55
CA LYS A 26 -2.43 7.76 -9.10
C LYS A 26 -2.21 7.50 -10.59
N THR A 27 -2.39 8.53 -11.39
CA THR A 27 -2.01 8.50 -12.82
C THR A 27 -0.50 8.53 -12.89
N TYR A 28 0.09 7.52 -13.53
CA TYR A 28 1.50 7.50 -13.91
C TYR A 28 1.50 7.66 -15.43
N GLU A 29 2.17 8.68 -15.95
CA GLU A 29 2.21 8.98 -17.40
C GLU A 29 3.30 8.14 -18.09
N ASP A 30 4.41 7.85 -17.39
CA ASP A 30 5.49 6.97 -17.85
C ASP A 30 5.97 6.01 -16.73
N ASP A 31 6.61 4.88 -17.09
CA ASP A 31 7.26 3.98 -16.11
C ASP A 31 8.41 4.68 -15.34
N ASP A 32 8.88 5.86 -15.79
CA ASP A 32 9.86 6.69 -15.09
C ASP A 32 9.25 7.67 -14.05
N ASP A 33 7.92 7.76 -13.95
CA ASP A 33 7.23 8.61 -12.96
C ASP A 33 7.16 8.01 -11.55
N PHE A 34 7.76 6.84 -11.33
CA PHE A 34 7.91 6.24 -10.00
C PHE A 34 9.04 6.91 -9.17
N THR A 35 9.35 8.17 -9.45
CA THR A 35 10.26 8.97 -8.62
C THR A 35 9.52 9.51 -7.40
N PHE A 36 9.73 8.84 -6.26
CA PHE A 36 9.29 9.31 -4.95
C PHE A 36 10.14 10.52 -4.54
N ASN A 37 9.56 11.72 -4.56
CA ASN A 37 10.27 13.00 -4.37
C ASN A 37 10.55 13.32 -2.88
N GLY A 38 10.71 12.31 -2.03
CA GLY A 38 10.94 12.41 -0.60
C GLY A 38 11.40 11.08 0.00
N ILE A 39 11.93 11.12 1.22
CA ILE A 39 12.20 9.92 2.02
C ILE A 39 11.12 9.85 3.10
N THR A 40 9.93 9.38 2.75
CA THR A 40 8.94 8.98 3.73
C THR A 40 8.96 7.45 3.91
N TRP A 41 8.72 6.98 5.12
CA TRP A 41 8.74 5.54 5.44
C TRP A 41 7.75 4.72 4.61
N ILE A 42 6.67 5.36 4.13
CA ILE A 42 5.68 4.73 3.26
C ILE A 42 6.26 4.47 1.88
N GLU A 43 7.08 5.38 1.35
CA GLU A 43 7.69 5.27 0.02
C GLU A 43 8.67 4.11 -0.02
N VAL A 44 9.45 3.89 1.04
CA VAL A 44 10.33 2.71 1.17
C VAL A 44 9.53 1.41 1.02
N LEU A 45 8.33 1.36 1.59
CA LEU A 45 7.44 0.21 1.53
C LEU A 45 6.94 -0.03 0.09
N PHE A 46 6.57 1.06 -0.61
CA PHE A 46 6.19 0.98 -2.03
C PHE A 46 7.37 0.70 -2.96
N SER A 47 8.58 1.17 -2.65
CA SER A 47 9.80 0.84 -3.41
C SER A 47 10.10 -0.65 -3.36
N ILE A 48 9.88 -1.32 -2.21
CA ILE A 48 10.00 -2.78 -2.12
C ILE A 48 8.96 -3.46 -3.03
N LEU A 49 7.72 -2.97 -3.02
CA LEU A 49 6.65 -3.46 -3.90
C LEU A 49 7.01 -3.27 -5.38
N LEU A 50 7.64 -2.16 -5.71
CA LEU A 50 8.09 -1.82 -7.05
C LEU A 50 9.22 -2.74 -7.50
N LEU A 51 10.24 -2.96 -6.67
CA LEU A 51 11.32 -3.92 -6.91
C LEU A 51 10.79 -5.35 -7.14
N ILE A 52 9.77 -5.77 -6.37
CA ILE A 52 9.12 -7.06 -6.58
C ILE A 52 8.43 -7.10 -7.95
N THR A 53 7.78 -6.01 -8.33
CA THR A 53 7.08 -5.90 -9.62
C THR A 53 8.07 -5.94 -10.79
N GLU A 54 9.18 -5.20 -10.73
CA GLU A 54 10.25 -5.19 -11.75
C GLU A 54 10.82 -6.60 -11.94
N LYS A 55 11.04 -7.32 -10.84
CA LYS A 55 11.60 -8.67 -10.90
C LYS A 55 10.63 -9.73 -11.43
N THR A 56 9.33 -9.46 -11.39
CA THR A 56 8.28 -10.46 -11.68
C THR A 56 7.61 -10.24 -13.04
N THR A 57 7.68 -9.03 -13.62
CA THR A 57 6.91 -8.63 -14.81
C THR A 57 7.79 -8.00 -15.88
N SER A 58 7.41 -8.17 -17.15
CA SER A 58 8.03 -7.50 -18.31
C SER A 58 7.59 -6.03 -18.38
N ASP A 59 8.49 -5.10 -18.71
CA ASP A 59 8.29 -3.63 -18.73
C ASP A 59 6.91 -3.18 -19.20
N LYS A 60 6.37 -3.76 -20.29
CA LYS A 60 5.05 -3.40 -20.83
C LYS A 60 3.87 -3.51 -19.85
N PHE A 61 3.98 -4.31 -18.80
CA PHE A 61 2.92 -4.50 -17.81
C PHE A 61 3.32 -4.04 -16.41
N HIS A 62 4.50 -3.42 -16.26
CA HIS A 62 5.07 -3.08 -14.96
C HIS A 62 4.13 -2.18 -14.14
N THR A 63 3.69 -1.06 -14.73
CA THR A 63 2.74 -0.14 -14.08
C THR A 63 1.41 -0.81 -13.70
N ILE A 64 0.85 -1.66 -14.57
CA ILE A 64 -0.43 -2.33 -14.28
C ILE A 64 -0.26 -3.34 -13.13
N THR A 65 0.79 -4.15 -13.16
CA THR A 65 1.07 -5.12 -12.10
C THR A 65 1.35 -4.42 -10.77
N PHE A 66 2.09 -3.31 -10.78
CA PHE A 66 2.34 -2.51 -9.58
C PHE A 66 1.05 -1.95 -8.97
N LYS A 67 0.12 -1.45 -9.80
CA LYS A 67 -1.19 -0.98 -9.34
C LYS A 67 -2.01 -2.12 -8.73
N ILE A 68 -2.04 -3.29 -9.36
CA ILE A 68 -2.75 -4.46 -8.83
C ILE A 68 -2.15 -4.90 -7.49
N LEU A 69 -0.82 -4.97 -7.38
CA LEU A 69 -0.15 -5.32 -6.14
C LEU A 69 -0.41 -4.29 -5.04
N SER A 70 -0.37 -2.99 -5.36
CA SER A 70 -0.71 -1.91 -4.43
C SER A 70 -2.15 -2.00 -3.96
N PHE A 71 -3.08 -2.36 -4.84
CA PHE A 71 -4.49 -2.55 -4.50
C PHE A 71 -4.69 -3.73 -3.54
N ILE A 72 -4.09 -4.89 -3.85
CA ILE A 72 -4.13 -6.09 -3.00
C ILE A 72 -3.50 -5.78 -1.64
N PHE A 73 -2.39 -5.05 -1.62
CA PHE A 73 -1.73 -4.61 -0.40
C PHE A 73 -2.66 -3.72 0.43
N GLY A 74 -3.32 -2.73 -0.18
CA GLY A 74 -4.31 -1.89 0.50
C GLY A 74 -5.48 -2.69 1.08
N LEU A 75 -6.02 -3.63 0.30
CA LEU A 75 -7.09 -4.53 0.75
C LEU A 75 -6.68 -5.40 1.93
N PHE A 76 -5.44 -5.89 1.94
CA PHE A 76 -4.92 -6.69 3.05
C PHE A 76 -4.89 -5.87 4.36
N PHE A 77 -4.35 -4.65 4.32
CA PHE A 77 -4.30 -3.78 5.50
C PHE A 77 -5.69 -3.32 5.96
N LEU A 78 -6.60 -3.04 5.02
CA LEU A 78 -7.99 -2.74 5.33
C LEU A 78 -8.68 -3.95 5.99
N GLY A 79 -8.46 -5.15 5.45
CA GLY A 79 -8.96 -6.41 6.00
C GLY A 79 -8.44 -6.65 7.41
N LEU A 80 -7.16 -6.42 7.67
CA LEU A 80 -6.57 -6.49 9.01
C LEU A 80 -7.20 -5.48 9.96
N ALA A 81 -7.47 -4.25 9.49
CA ALA A 81 -8.15 -3.25 10.30
C ALA A 81 -9.55 -3.76 10.70
N VAL A 82 -10.37 -4.20 9.74
CA VAL A 82 -11.71 -4.76 10.03
C VAL A 82 -11.63 -5.97 10.96
N LEU A 83 -10.71 -6.90 10.70
CA LEU A 83 -10.52 -8.10 11.51
C LEU A 83 -10.12 -7.75 12.94
N SER A 84 -9.27 -6.73 13.13
CA SER A 84 -8.89 -6.27 14.46
C SER A 84 -10.08 -5.76 15.26
N TRP A 85 -11.04 -5.08 14.61
CA TRP A 85 -12.27 -4.66 15.26
C TRP A 85 -13.16 -5.85 15.58
N ILE A 86 -13.33 -6.82 14.68
CA ILE A 86 -14.16 -8.01 14.92
C ILE A 86 -13.63 -8.85 16.10
N LEU A 87 -12.30 -8.99 16.22
CA LEU A 87 -11.68 -9.86 17.24
C LEU A 87 -11.55 -9.21 18.62
N PHE A 88 -11.54 -7.87 18.68
CA PHE A 88 -11.20 -7.14 19.92
C PHE A 88 -12.27 -6.14 20.37
N ILE A 89 -13.42 -6.08 19.69
CA ILE A 89 -14.66 -5.47 20.18
C ILE A 89 -15.40 -6.45 21.10
#